data_AF-A0A845TYW7-F1
#
_entry.id   AF-A0A845TYW7-F1
#
_cell.length_a   1.000
_cell.length_b   1.000
_cell.length_c   1.000
_cell.angle_alpha   90.00
_cell.angle_beta   90.00
_cell.angle_gamma   90.00
#
_symmetry.space_group_name_H-M   'P 1'
#
loop_
_entity.id
_entity.type
_entity.pdbx_description
1 polymer ?
#
loop_
_entity_poly.entity_id
_entity_poly.type
_entity_poly.pdbx_seq_one_letter_code
_entity_poly.pdbx_strand_id
1 'polypeptide(L)'
;VEGLSEALWQEVEPLGIKVMLVEPSGFRTDWAGRSANDIVVPIDDYVATAGAWRAQVRASSGKQPGDPKRAAHAIISAVSAAQPPHRLLLGNQAYDGAMEKIDQLRTEFTAWEAVSRGADFPQDPAVR
;
A
#
# COMPACT_ATOMS: atom_id res chain seq x y z
N VAL A 1 3.74 7.69 2.26
CA VAL A 1 2.48 8.05 2.96
C VAL A 1 2.22 7.06 4.09
N GLU A 2 2.25 5.75 3.82
CA GLU A 2 1.98 4.73 4.84
C GLU A 2 2.84 4.83 6.11
N GLY A 3 4.17 4.88 5.99
CA GLY A 3 5.05 4.99 7.17
C GLY A 3 4.84 6.27 8.00
N LEU A 4 4.43 7.37 7.36
CA LEU A 4 4.08 8.61 8.08
C LEU A 4 2.75 8.44 8.83
N SER A 5 1.74 7.84 8.20
CA SER A 5 0.46 7.57 8.84
C SER A 5 0.58 6.55 9.99
N GLU A 6 1.49 5.60 9.84
CA GLU A 6 1.77 4.57 10.85
C GLU A 6 2.46 5.16 12.09
N ALA A 7 3.44 6.04 11.91
CA ALA A 7 3.99 6.81 13.02
C ALA A 7 2.91 7.69 13.68
N LEU A 8 2.12 8.40 12.86
CA LEU A 8 1.10 9.31 13.34
C LEU A 8 0.03 8.62 14.20
N TRP A 9 -0.46 7.44 13.81
CA TRP A 9 -1.50 6.78 14.60
C TRP A 9 -1.01 6.41 16.00
N GLN A 10 0.26 6.07 16.16
CA GLN A 10 0.82 5.71 17.47
C GLN A 10 0.83 6.92 18.41
N GLU A 11 1.10 8.11 17.87
CA GLU A 11 1.16 9.36 18.62
C GLU A 11 -0.22 9.89 19.02
N VAL A 12 -1.22 9.75 18.14
CA VAL A 12 -2.54 10.40 18.33
C VAL A 12 -3.61 9.47 18.92
N GLU A 13 -3.38 8.16 18.95
CA GLU A 13 -4.32 7.20 19.53
C GLU A 13 -4.67 7.47 21.01
N PRO A 14 -3.70 7.81 21.90
CA PRO A 14 -4.01 8.18 23.29
C PRO A 14 -4.90 9.43 23.41
N LEU A 15 -4.97 10.27 22.38
CA LEU A 15 -5.81 11.45 22.31
C LEU A 15 -7.24 11.14 21.81
N GLY A 16 -7.53 9.86 21.49
CA GLY A 16 -8.81 9.43 20.94
C GLY A 16 -8.96 9.71 19.44
N ILE A 17 -7.89 10.09 18.74
CA ILE A 17 -7.89 10.33 17.29
C ILE A 17 -7.51 9.02 16.58
N LYS A 18 -8.25 8.66 15.53
CA LYS A 18 -7.98 7.48 14.70
C LYS A 18 -7.50 7.89 13.32
N VAL A 19 -6.51 7.18 12.81
CA VAL A 19 -5.96 7.36 11.46
C VAL A 19 -6.12 6.04 10.71
N MET A 20 -6.69 6.13 9.51
CA MET A 20 -6.90 4.99 8.62
C MET A 20 -6.32 5.29 7.24
N LEU A 21 -5.52 4.36 6.72
CA LEU A 21 -5.07 4.32 5.34
C LEU A 21 -6.09 3.57 4.49
N VAL A 22 -6.54 4.21 3.42
CA VAL A 22 -7.35 3.56 2.39
C VAL A 22 -6.45 3.25 1.22
N GLU A 23 -6.35 1.97 0.87
CA GLU A 23 -5.40 1.43 -0.11
C GLU A 23 -6.20 0.77 -1.26
N PRO A 24 -6.66 1.57 -2.23
CA PRO A 24 -7.50 1.07 -3.31
C PRO A 24 -6.68 0.50 -4.47
N SER A 25 -7.28 -0.45 -5.18
CA SER A 25 -6.89 -0.85 -6.54
C SER A 25 -7.39 0.16 -7.58
N GLY A 26 -7.47 -0.22 -8.86
CA GLY A 26 -8.05 0.63 -9.89
C GLY A 26 -9.55 0.85 -9.69
N PHE A 27 -9.99 2.11 -9.57
CA PHE A 27 -11.40 2.52 -9.53
C PHE A 27 -11.75 3.46 -10.70
N ARG A 28 -13.01 3.42 -11.16
CA ARG A 28 -13.51 4.26 -12.27
C ARG A 28 -13.79 5.71 -11.83
N THR A 29 -12.73 6.47 -11.54
CA THR A 29 -12.80 7.87 -11.06
C THR A 29 -12.25 8.88 -12.07
N ASP A 30 -12.00 8.45 -13.32
CA ASP A 30 -11.29 9.23 -14.35
C ASP A 30 -9.86 9.65 -13.94
N TRP A 31 -9.32 9.04 -12.89
CA TRP A 31 -7.96 9.30 -12.44
C TRP A 31 -6.92 8.93 -13.52
N ALA A 32 -7.05 7.74 -14.12
CA ALA A 32 -6.17 7.29 -15.20
C ALA A 32 -6.37 8.05 -16.53
N GLY A 33 -7.45 8.81 -16.64
CA GLY A 33 -7.76 9.67 -17.78
C GLY A 33 -7.26 11.09 -17.52
N ARG A 34 -8.19 12.01 -17.25
CA ARG A 34 -7.90 13.45 -17.18
C ARG A 34 -6.99 13.86 -16.02
N SER A 35 -7.02 13.16 -14.88
CA SER A 35 -6.29 13.62 -13.68
C SER A 35 -4.83 13.19 -13.65
N ALA A 36 -4.47 12.11 -14.34
CA ALA A 36 -3.09 11.68 -14.43
C ALA A 36 -2.38 12.47 -15.53
N ASN A 37 -1.55 13.44 -15.15
CA ASN A 37 -0.68 14.14 -16.10
C ASN A 37 0.35 13.18 -16.69
N ASP A 38 0.65 13.31 -17.98
CA ASP A 38 1.71 12.52 -18.62
C ASP A 38 3.06 13.22 -18.55
N ILE A 39 4.11 12.45 -18.84
CA ILE A 39 5.44 13.01 -18.98
C ILE A 39 5.53 13.82 -20.28
N VAL A 40 6.32 14.89 -20.25
CA VAL A 40 6.58 15.73 -21.42
C VAL A 40 7.71 15.16 -22.28
N VAL A 41 8.71 14.53 -21.64
CA VAL A 41 9.90 14.00 -22.32
C VAL A 41 10.09 12.53 -21.94
N PRO A 42 9.95 11.58 -22.89
CA PRO A 42 10.27 10.18 -22.65
C PRO A 42 11.78 9.94 -22.60
N ILE A 43 12.17 8.92 -21.84
CA ILE A 43 13.54 8.38 -21.80
C ILE A 43 13.47 6.96 -22.34
N ASP A 44 14.22 6.68 -23.40
CA ASP A 44 14.12 5.43 -24.16
C ASP A 44 14.42 4.19 -23.30
N ASP A 45 15.37 4.30 -22.38
CA ASP A 45 15.76 3.22 -21.44
C ASP A 45 14.59 2.70 -20.58
N TYR A 46 13.55 3.52 -20.36
CA TYR A 46 12.39 3.17 -19.53
C TYR A 46 11.17 2.72 -20.32
N VAL A 47 11.24 2.62 -21.65
CA VAL A 47 10.10 2.27 -22.50
C VAL A 47 9.50 0.91 -22.10
N ALA A 48 10.34 -0.10 -21.87
CA ALA A 48 9.89 -1.45 -21.52
C ALA A 48 9.36 -1.58 -20.07
N THR A 49 9.60 -0.59 -19.21
CA THR A 49 9.22 -0.64 -17.78
C THR A 49 8.15 0.42 -17.47
N ALA A 50 8.55 1.61 -17.05
CA ALA A 50 7.63 2.69 -16.71
C ALA A 50 6.83 3.16 -17.93
N GLY A 51 7.38 3.06 -19.15
CA GLY A 51 6.64 3.33 -20.39
C GLY A 51 5.47 2.36 -20.60
N ALA A 52 5.74 1.06 -20.54
CA ALA A 52 4.73 0.02 -20.66
C ALA A 52 3.63 0.15 -19.59
N TRP A 53 4.01 0.40 -18.33
CA TRP A 53 3.05 0.63 -17.25
C TRP A 53 2.14 1.84 -17.50
N ARG A 54 2.71 2.98 -17.92
CA ARG A 54 1.90 4.17 -18.25
C ARG A 54 0.91 3.88 -19.37
N ALA A 55 1.34 3.20 -20.43
CA ALA A 55 0.46 2.81 -21.53
C ALA A 55 -0.70 1.92 -21.06
N GLN A 56 -0.42 0.96 -20.17
CA GLN A 56 -1.43 0.10 -19.56
C GLN A 56 -2.43 0.90 -18.70
N VAL A 57 -1.94 1.79 -17.85
CA VAL A 57 -2.80 2.66 -17.01
C VAL A 57 -3.75 3.47 -17.89
N ARG A 58 -3.24 4.10 -18.97
CA ARG A 58 -4.07 4.85 -19.94
C ARG A 58 -5.11 3.96 -20.61
N ALA A 59 -4.70 2.81 -21.11
CA ALA A 59 -5.59 1.86 -21.80
C ALA A 59 -6.70 1.32 -20.88
N SER A 60 -6.45 1.29 -19.56
CA SER A 60 -7.41 0.87 -18.54
C SER A 60 -8.42 1.95 -18.14
N SER A 61 -8.25 3.21 -18.58
CA SER A 61 -9.12 4.32 -18.20
C SER A 61 -10.59 4.03 -18.52
N GLY A 62 -11.47 4.17 -17.52
CA GLY A 62 -12.89 3.87 -17.60
C GLY A 62 -13.24 2.37 -17.54
N LYS A 63 -12.24 1.49 -17.58
CA LYS A 63 -12.40 0.02 -17.57
C LYS A 63 -11.97 -0.63 -16.26
N GLN A 64 -11.51 0.16 -15.29
CA GLN A 64 -11.12 -0.34 -13.98
C GLN A 64 -12.24 -1.18 -13.34
N PRO A 65 -11.94 -2.26 -12.59
CA PRO A 65 -12.96 -3.10 -11.98
C PRO A 65 -13.64 -2.42 -10.78
N GLY A 66 -12.95 -1.50 -10.09
CA GLY A 66 -13.46 -0.86 -8.89
C GLY A 66 -14.62 0.11 -9.15
N ASP A 67 -15.67 -0.02 -8.34
CA ASP A 67 -16.82 0.88 -8.27
C ASP A 67 -16.63 1.94 -7.17
N PRO A 68 -16.50 3.24 -7.50
CA PRO A 68 -16.29 4.29 -6.52
C PRO A 68 -17.40 4.42 -5.47
N LYS A 69 -18.66 4.07 -5.82
CA LYS A 69 -19.78 4.10 -4.86
C LYS A 69 -19.59 3.03 -3.79
N ARG A 70 -19.18 1.83 -4.20
CA ARG A 70 -18.89 0.74 -3.26
C ARG A 70 -17.68 1.06 -2.38
N ALA A 71 -16.64 1.71 -2.94
CA ALA A 71 -15.51 2.20 -2.15
C ALA A 71 -15.97 3.18 -1.07
N ALA A 72 -16.79 4.17 -1.42
CA ALA A 72 -17.32 5.13 -0.47
C ALA A 72 -18.12 4.45 0.66
N HIS A 73 -19.00 3.50 0.31
CA HIS A 73 -19.73 2.71 1.31
C HIS A 73 -18.79 1.91 2.23
N ALA A 74 -17.75 1.27 1.69
CA ALA A 74 -16.78 0.52 2.49
C ALA A 74 -16.01 1.43 3.45
N ILE A 75 -15.60 2.63 3.02
CA ILE A 75 -14.92 3.61 3.87
C ILE A 75 -15.83 4.08 5.02
N ILE A 76 -17.10 4.40 4.71
CA ILE A 76 -18.08 4.80 5.73
C ILE A 76 -18.29 3.68 6.76
N SER A 77 -18.45 2.44 6.29
CA SER A 77 -18.59 1.28 7.17
C SER A 77 -17.36 1.07 8.06
N ALA A 78 -16.15 1.23 7.51
CA ALA A 78 -14.91 1.06 8.25
C ALA A 78 -14.73 2.14 9.33
N VAL A 79 -14.99 3.41 9.02
CA VAL A 79 -14.94 4.52 9.99
C VAL A 79 -16.00 4.37 11.09
N SER A 80 -17.15 3.78 10.76
CA SER A 80 -18.26 3.61 11.71
C SER A 80 -18.16 2.32 12.54
N ALA A 81 -17.15 1.48 12.30
CA ALA A 81 -16.96 0.23 13.03
C ALA A 81 -16.58 0.50 14.48
N ALA A 82 -16.94 -0.42 15.39
CA ALA A 82 -16.53 -0.32 16.80
C ALA A 82 -15.00 -0.30 16.98
N GLN A 83 -14.29 -0.97 16.06
CA GLN A 83 -12.83 -0.95 15.97
C GLN A 83 -12.44 -0.67 14.51
N PRO A 84 -12.31 0.60 14.11
CA PRO A 84 -11.89 0.96 12.76
C PRO A 84 -10.50 0.40 12.46
N PRO A 85 -10.27 -0.16 11.26
CA PRO A 85 -8.95 -0.65 10.90
C PRO A 85 -8.00 0.52 10.62
N HIS A 86 -6.72 0.29 10.85
CA HIS A 86 -5.66 1.22 10.44
C HIS A 86 -5.37 1.17 8.93
N ARG A 87 -5.64 0.05 8.27
CA ARG A 87 -5.49 -0.15 6.82
C ARG A 87 -6.72 -0.81 6.23
N LEU A 88 -7.25 -0.23 5.16
CA LEU A 88 -8.43 -0.72 4.43
C LEU A 88 -8.08 -0.94 2.95
N LEU A 89 -7.87 -2.20 2.58
CA LEU A 89 -7.65 -2.61 1.20
C LEU A 89 -8.97 -2.61 0.44
N LEU A 90 -9.02 -1.96 -0.73
CA LEU A 90 -10.24 -1.87 -1.54
C LEU A 90 -10.06 -2.47 -2.95
N GLY A 91 -10.76 -3.60 -3.16
CA GLY A 91 -10.81 -4.34 -4.42
C GLY A 91 -9.79 -5.47 -4.49
N ASN A 92 -10.09 -6.49 -5.31
CA ASN A 92 -9.35 -7.76 -5.33
C ASN A 92 -7.85 -7.58 -5.54
N GLN A 93 -7.44 -6.77 -6.53
CA GLN A 93 -6.02 -6.55 -6.81
C GLN A 93 -5.27 -5.92 -5.63
N ALA A 94 -5.91 -5.04 -4.86
CA ALA A 94 -5.29 -4.46 -3.67
C ALA A 94 -5.11 -5.52 -2.57
N TYR A 95 -6.14 -6.35 -2.37
CA TYR A 95 -6.08 -7.45 -1.41
C TYR A 95 -5.05 -8.51 -1.80
N ASP A 96 -5.17 -9.07 -3.00
CA ASP A 96 -4.31 -10.15 -3.50
C ASP A 96 -2.85 -9.70 -3.58
N GLY A 97 -2.60 -8.48 -4.08
CA GLY A 97 -1.24 -7.92 -4.17
C GLY A 97 -0.61 -7.64 -2.81
N ALA A 98 -1.40 -7.19 -1.82
CA ALA A 98 -0.89 -7.01 -0.46
C ALA A 98 -0.51 -8.35 0.17
N MET A 99 -1.37 -9.37 0.03
CA MET A 99 -1.08 -10.71 0.54
C MET A 99 0.16 -11.32 -0.12
N GLU A 100 0.25 -11.24 -1.45
CA GLU A 100 1.43 -11.70 -2.19
C GLU A 100 2.69 -10.98 -1.72
N LYS A 101 2.64 -9.66 -1.53
CA LYS A 101 3.79 -8.89 -1.07
C LYS A 101 4.21 -9.28 0.35
N ILE A 102 3.26 -9.52 1.25
CA ILE A 102 3.55 -9.99 2.61
C ILE A 102 4.28 -11.33 2.56
N ASP A 103 3.83 -12.26 1.72
CA ASP A 103 4.47 -13.57 1.59
C ASP A 103 5.88 -13.49 0.99
N GLN A 104 6.08 -12.62 -0.01
CA GLN A 104 7.40 -12.34 -0.57
C GLN A 104 8.35 -11.76 0.49
N LEU A 105 7.89 -10.75 1.25
CA LEU A 105 8.70 -10.13 2.31
C LEU A 105 9.03 -11.13 3.42
N ARG A 106 8.05 -11.91 3.86
CA ARG A 106 8.27 -12.98 4.84
C ARG A 106 9.36 -13.94 4.37
N THR A 107 9.28 -14.37 3.11
CA THR A 107 10.27 -15.27 2.51
C THR A 107 11.67 -14.67 2.55
N GLU A 108 11.81 -13.42 2.10
CA GLU A 108 13.09 -12.69 2.08
C GLU A 108 13.66 -12.50 3.50
N PHE A 109 12.84 -12.04 4.45
CA PHE A 109 13.28 -11.82 5.83
C PHE A 109 13.72 -13.10 6.52
N THR A 110 13.00 -14.19 6.28
CA THR A 110 13.36 -15.51 6.85
C THR A 110 14.68 -16.00 6.26
N ALA A 111 14.93 -15.80 4.96
CA ALA A 111 16.19 -16.19 4.33
C ALA A 111 17.41 -15.45 4.90
N TRP A 112 17.21 -14.23 5.41
CA TRP A 112 18.27 -13.38 5.99
C TRP A 112 18.23 -13.31 7.52
N GLU A 113 17.50 -14.21 8.19
CA GLU A 113 17.30 -14.16 9.65
C GLU A 113 18.62 -14.18 10.42
N ALA A 114 19.54 -15.09 10.07
CA ALA A 114 20.82 -15.23 10.78
C ALA A 114 21.69 -13.96 10.69
N VAL A 115 21.74 -13.33 9.51
CA VAL A 115 22.47 -12.07 9.30
C VAL A 115 21.81 -10.94 10.08
N SER A 116 20.47 -10.85 10.00
CA SER A 116 19.70 -9.80 10.67
C SER A 116 19.87 -9.85 12.18
N ARG A 117 19.78 -11.05 12.79
CA ARG A 117 19.97 -11.25 14.23
C ARG A 117 21.44 -11.18 14.67
N GLY A 118 22.37 -11.54 13.79
CA GLY A 118 23.81 -11.48 14.06
C GLY A 118 24.36 -10.06 14.13
N ALA A 119 23.56 -9.03 13.82
CA ALA A 119 23.94 -7.63 13.94
C ALA A 119 23.83 -7.08 15.38
N ASP A 120 23.16 -7.81 16.29
CA ASP A 120 23.13 -7.44 17.71
C ASP A 120 24.52 -7.62 18.35
N PHE A 121 24.76 -6.92 19.46
CA PHE A 121 25.94 -7.18 20.28
C PHE A 121 25.99 -8.66 20.70
N PRO A 122 27.18 -9.28 20.76
CA PRO A 122 27.32 -10.63 21.33
C PRO A 122 26.68 -10.67 22.71
N GLN A 123 25.85 -11.69 22.97
CA GLN A 123 25.28 -11.88 24.32
C GLN A 123 26.43 -12.13 25.29
N ASP A 124 26.60 -11.26 26.28
CA ASP A 124 27.62 -11.41 27.32
C ASP A 124 27.27 -12.62 28.20
N PRO A 125 28.09 -13.68 28.23
CA PRO A 125 27.82 -14.85 29.07
C PRO A 125 27.84 -14.54 30.58
N ALA A 126 28.29 -13.35 31.00
CA ALA A 126 28.30 -12.92 32.41
C ALA A 126 26.97 -12.31 32.91
N VAL A 127 25.97 -12.12 32.06
CA VAL A 127 24.64 -11.58 32.44
C VAL A 127 23.56 -12.62 32.19
N ARG A 128 23.48 -13.63 33.07
CA ARG A 128 22.30 -14.49 33.26
C ARG A 128 22.06 -14.72 34.75
#